data_AF-G3BAC8-F1
#
_entry.id   AF-G3BAC8-F1
#
_cell.length_a   1.000
_cell.length_b   1.000
_cell.length_c   1.000
_cell.angle_alpha   90.00
_cell.angle_beta   90.00
_cell.angle_gamma   90.00
#
_symmetry.space_group_name_H-M   'P 1'
#
loop_
_entity.id
_entity.type
_entity.pdbx_description
1 polymer ?
#
loop_
_entity_poly.entity_id
_entity_poly.type
_entity_poly.pdbx_seq_one_letter_code
_entity_poly.pdbx_strand_id
1 'polypeptide(L)'
;MRYSGIMNPKDKDFVTRFQLSQIVTEDPYNEDFYAQVFKVIHPNPNQVSQEQEQQNNSIAQAYLDQSGHRLGGRHKRADVALQRMQQQVQRAVTVAKERPKLTQYAREGALGKISIGSGKKPRQQLELFSKAVQMEIEKQEEEAAVPVASNSNEVKSYTKKDIMSILENIITNLMTIESESRLSSGVDTTPLWESLRILEQPSPKVNDESEVNPFIQCLNHEKALKIVSRLFKFLSREQILTIATLIMSNLENLNVVKAGSYTKYEDNKIPPKTARLIETHSLTFTKAFMTAVQDFKFNEIIGLLVILIEHNNVSYISTTKVGLSIFTTLLSRAELIRGEGSISATDLSEWSSCYDELFTSLESRIASIFPPQQETEDINESYVWQFLATLALGGKLNHQRIIVDEVRDQIFSVMNRAKALDSSDVNNFYKKQNILNNLNMFLVVMGLVADENEIKELQS
;
A
#
# COMPACT_ATOMS: atom_id res chain seq x y z
N MET A 1 -5.20 -25.62 -23.92
CA MET A 1 -4.10 -26.57 -24.27
C MET A 1 -3.72 -26.44 -25.75
N ARG A 2 -3.14 -25.31 -26.19
CA ARG A 2 -2.89 -25.03 -27.63
C ARG A 2 -1.45 -25.32 -28.12
N TYR A 3 -0.54 -25.74 -27.24
CA TYR A 3 0.89 -25.94 -27.56
C TYR A 3 1.49 -27.22 -26.94
N SER A 4 0.66 -28.23 -26.64
CA SER A 4 1.18 -29.53 -26.17
C SER A 4 1.71 -30.33 -27.37
N GLY A 5 2.99 -30.72 -27.34
CA GLY A 5 3.60 -31.61 -28.34
C GLY A 5 4.51 -30.97 -29.38
N ILE A 6 4.76 -29.66 -29.34
CA ILE A 6 5.67 -28.96 -30.29
C ILE A 6 7.15 -29.22 -29.97
N MET A 7 7.46 -29.59 -28.73
CA MET A 7 8.82 -29.73 -28.23
C MET A 7 9.29 -31.18 -28.35
N ASN A 8 10.31 -31.41 -29.18
CA ASN A 8 10.93 -32.72 -29.38
C ASN A 8 11.60 -33.16 -28.05
N PRO A 9 11.76 -34.47 -27.72
CA PRO A 9 12.42 -34.88 -26.48
C PRO A 9 13.84 -34.30 -26.32
N LYS A 10 14.54 -34.01 -27.42
CA LYS A 10 15.82 -33.29 -27.40
C LYS A 10 15.71 -31.84 -26.93
N ASP A 11 14.68 -31.13 -27.38
CA ASP A 11 14.44 -29.75 -26.96
C ASP A 11 14.06 -29.71 -25.47
N LYS A 12 13.28 -30.71 -25.02
CA LYS A 12 12.98 -30.89 -23.59
C LYS A 12 14.24 -31.10 -22.77
N ASP A 13 15.12 -31.98 -23.22
CA ASP A 13 16.38 -32.25 -22.53
C ASP A 13 17.33 -31.05 -22.54
N PHE A 14 17.31 -30.23 -23.60
CA PHE A 14 18.07 -28.98 -23.65
C PHE A 14 17.54 -27.95 -22.66
N VAL A 15 16.22 -27.72 -22.63
CA VAL A 15 15.60 -26.75 -21.72
C VAL A 15 15.77 -27.18 -20.26
N THR A 16 15.63 -28.47 -19.94
CA THR A 16 15.86 -28.96 -18.57
C THR A 16 17.32 -28.81 -18.16
N ARG A 17 18.28 -29.10 -19.03
CA ARG A 17 19.72 -28.86 -18.73
C ARG A 17 20.01 -27.39 -18.52
N PHE A 18 19.42 -26.51 -19.34
CA PHE A 18 19.57 -25.07 -19.19
C PHE A 18 18.98 -24.56 -17.87
N GLN A 19 17.78 -25.01 -17.51
CA GLN A 19 17.14 -24.68 -16.23
C GLN A 19 17.94 -25.22 -15.04
N LEU A 20 18.45 -26.44 -15.12
CA LEU A 20 19.31 -27.02 -14.09
C LEU A 20 20.63 -26.24 -13.96
N SER A 21 21.23 -25.76 -15.05
CA SER A 21 22.43 -24.92 -14.99
C SER A 21 22.19 -23.55 -14.35
N GLN A 22 20.94 -23.06 -14.34
CA GLN A 22 20.57 -21.83 -13.63
C GLN A 22 20.24 -22.06 -12.15
N ILE A 23 19.97 -23.30 -11.75
CA ILE A 23 19.64 -23.68 -10.37
C ILE A 23 20.88 -24.22 -9.64
N VAL A 24 21.81 -24.83 -10.37
CA VAL A 24 23.07 -25.35 -9.83
C VAL A 24 24.10 -24.22 -9.84
N THR A 25 24.23 -23.55 -8.72
CA THR A 25 25.35 -22.65 -8.44
C THR A 25 26.63 -23.46 -8.20
N GLU A 26 27.75 -22.99 -8.74
CA GLU A 26 29.04 -23.70 -8.68
C GLU A 26 29.57 -23.88 -7.26
N ASP A 27 29.10 -23.06 -6.30
CA ASP A 27 29.48 -23.14 -4.89
C ASP A 27 28.28 -22.83 -3.96
N PRO A 28 27.39 -23.81 -3.68
CA PRO A 28 26.15 -23.59 -2.93
C PRO A 28 26.35 -23.03 -1.52
N TYR A 29 27.55 -23.19 -0.95
CA TYR A 29 27.88 -22.74 0.40
C TYR A 29 28.37 -21.29 0.48
N ASN A 30 28.69 -20.67 -0.65
CA ASN A 30 29.23 -19.31 -0.71
C ASN A 30 28.17 -18.27 -1.07
N GLU A 31 27.13 -18.65 -1.80
CA GLU A 31 26.09 -17.73 -2.26
C GLU A 31 24.83 -17.69 -1.38
N ASP A 32 24.60 -18.71 -0.53
CA ASP A 32 23.44 -18.75 0.36
C ASP A 32 23.70 -18.00 1.68
N PHE A 33 23.29 -16.73 1.70
CA PHE A 33 23.34 -15.84 2.87
C PHE A 33 22.78 -16.49 4.14
N TYR A 34 21.69 -17.25 4.02
CA TYR A 34 21.04 -17.86 5.19
C TYR A 34 21.85 -19.00 5.78
N ALA A 35 22.52 -19.82 4.94
CA ALA A 35 23.40 -20.87 5.42
C ALA A 35 24.65 -20.31 6.12
N GLN A 36 25.17 -19.18 5.63
CA GLN A 36 26.31 -18.48 6.22
C GLN A 36 25.95 -17.89 7.58
N VAL A 37 24.83 -17.15 7.66
CA VAL A 37 24.31 -16.58 8.91
C VAL A 37 23.95 -17.66 9.92
N PHE A 38 23.33 -18.77 9.48
CA PHE A 38 22.94 -19.86 10.36
C PHE A 38 24.15 -20.52 11.05
N LYS A 39 25.26 -20.73 10.33
CA LYS A 39 26.52 -21.26 10.90
C LYS A 39 27.20 -20.29 11.86
N VAL A 40 27.12 -18.99 11.61
CA VAL A 40 27.65 -17.95 12.52
C VAL A 40 26.85 -17.91 13.82
N ILE A 41 25.53 -18.07 13.73
CA ILE A 41 24.64 -18.07 14.91
C ILE A 41 24.75 -19.40 15.68
N HIS A 42 25.02 -20.52 14.99
CA HIS A 42 25.11 -21.85 15.58
C HIS A 42 26.49 -22.49 15.32
N PRO A 43 27.56 -22.03 16.00
CA PRO A 43 28.87 -22.64 15.89
C PRO A 43 28.81 -24.09 16.41
N ASN A 44 29.38 -25.02 15.64
CA ASN A 44 29.50 -26.42 16.05
C ASN A 44 30.34 -26.52 17.34
N PRO A 45 29.87 -27.22 18.39
CA PRO A 45 30.55 -27.28 19.68
C PRO A 45 31.86 -28.10 19.68
N ASN A 46 32.25 -28.68 18.54
CA ASN A 46 33.45 -29.53 18.41
C ASN A 46 34.72 -28.79 17.96
N GLN A 47 34.70 -27.45 17.85
CA GLN A 47 35.91 -26.65 17.59
C GLN A 47 35.99 -25.47 18.56
N VAL A 48 36.31 -25.78 19.82
CA VAL A 48 36.69 -24.77 20.81
C VAL A 48 38.19 -24.89 21.07
N SER A 49 38.97 -24.07 20.38
CA SER A 49 40.33 -23.73 20.78
C SER A 49 40.42 -22.23 20.95
N GLN A 50 40.42 -21.83 22.24
CA GLN A 50 41.06 -20.68 22.85
C GLN A 50 41.19 -19.39 22.02
N GLU A 51 40.37 -18.39 22.35
CA GLU A 51 40.83 -17.08 22.84
C GLU A 51 39.59 -16.20 23.14
N GLN A 52 39.34 -15.99 24.44
CA GLN A 52 38.32 -15.09 24.97
C GLN A 52 38.99 -13.75 25.28
N GLU A 53 38.72 -12.71 24.48
CA GLU A 53 38.71 -11.29 24.90
C GLU A 53 38.42 -10.39 23.68
N GLN A 54 37.15 -10.06 23.44
CA GLN A 54 36.61 -8.85 22.76
C GLN A 54 35.24 -9.14 22.11
N GLN A 55 34.18 -9.00 22.89
CA GLN A 55 32.83 -9.48 22.52
C GLN A 55 32.02 -8.61 21.54
N ASN A 56 32.58 -7.53 20.96
CA ASN A 56 31.79 -6.65 20.09
C ASN A 56 32.24 -6.60 18.61
N ASN A 57 33.29 -7.35 18.21
CA ASN A 57 33.78 -7.40 16.82
C ASN A 57 33.74 -8.80 16.17
N SER A 58 33.19 -9.81 16.87
CA SER A 58 33.25 -11.22 16.48
C SER A 58 32.53 -11.55 15.15
N ILE A 59 31.39 -10.92 14.87
CA ILE A 59 30.58 -11.22 13.67
C ILE A 59 31.25 -10.72 12.39
N ALA A 60 31.84 -9.52 12.41
CA ALA A 60 32.53 -8.95 11.25
C ALA A 60 33.83 -9.71 10.94
N GLN A 61 34.55 -10.17 11.97
CA GLN A 61 35.76 -10.98 11.81
C GLN A 61 35.44 -12.38 11.26
N ALA A 62 34.37 -13.02 11.73
CA ALA A 62 33.91 -14.30 11.18
C ALA A 62 33.46 -14.19 9.71
N TYR A 63 32.79 -13.08 9.35
CA TYR A 63 32.44 -12.76 7.96
C TYR A 63 33.67 -12.54 7.09
N LEU A 64 34.69 -11.85 7.60
CA LEU A 64 35.94 -11.58 6.86
C LEU A 64 36.76 -12.86 6.64
N ASP A 65 36.79 -13.75 7.64
CA ASP A 65 37.47 -15.04 7.58
C ASP A 65 36.80 -16.03 6.63
N GLN A 66 35.47 -15.99 6.54
CA GLN A 66 34.71 -16.86 5.66
C GLN A 66 34.63 -16.33 4.22
N SER A 67 34.72 -15.02 4.00
CA SER A 67 34.65 -14.38 2.67
C SER A 67 35.93 -14.49 1.81
N GLY A 68 36.86 -15.38 2.16
CA GLY A 68 37.90 -15.82 1.23
C GLY A 68 38.95 -14.76 0.87
N HIS A 69 39.37 -13.93 1.84
CA HIS A 69 40.55 -13.09 1.72
C HIS A 69 41.53 -13.34 2.86
N ARG A 70 42.26 -14.46 2.79
CA ARG A 70 43.47 -14.66 3.60
C ARG A 70 44.67 -15.01 2.72
N LEU A 71 45.43 -13.96 2.43
CA LEU A 71 46.89 -14.07 2.45
C LEU A 71 47.32 -14.60 3.84
N GLY A 72 48.10 -15.69 3.84
CA GLY A 72 48.88 -16.18 4.99
C GLY A 72 48.41 -17.56 5.49
N GLY A 73 49.19 -18.64 5.42
CA GLY A 73 50.55 -18.81 4.95
C GLY A 73 50.95 -20.29 4.97
N ARG A 74 51.49 -20.78 3.85
CA ARG A 74 52.60 -21.73 3.82
C ARG A 74 53.39 -21.48 2.53
N HIS A 75 54.42 -20.66 2.69
CA HIS A 75 55.34 -20.23 1.64
C HIS A 75 55.92 -21.40 0.84
N LYS A 76 56.10 -21.15 -0.48
CA LYS A 76 56.98 -21.81 -1.46
C LYS A 76 56.33 -22.43 -2.73
N ARG A 77 55.03 -22.30 -2.99
CA ARG A 77 54.43 -22.75 -4.27
C ARG A 77 53.48 -21.77 -4.99
N ALA A 78 53.29 -20.55 -4.48
CA ALA A 78 52.47 -19.54 -5.15
C ALA A 78 53.21 -18.87 -6.33
N ASP A 79 54.53 -18.67 -6.22
CA ASP A 79 55.32 -17.96 -7.24
C ASP A 79 55.35 -18.69 -8.59
N VAL A 80 55.39 -20.03 -8.57
CA VAL A 80 55.42 -20.86 -9.79
C VAL A 80 54.06 -20.87 -10.51
N ALA A 81 52.96 -20.73 -9.77
CA ALA A 81 51.61 -20.62 -10.33
C ALA A 81 51.34 -19.22 -10.88
N LEU A 82 51.80 -18.18 -10.17
CA LEU A 82 51.64 -16.79 -10.57
C LEU A 82 52.50 -16.45 -11.81
N GLN A 83 53.72 -17.01 -11.90
CA GLN A 83 54.57 -16.88 -13.09
C GLN A 83 53.99 -17.59 -14.33
N ARG A 84 53.34 -18.74 -14.17
CA ARG A 84 52.63 -19.44 -15.27
C ARG A 84 51.39 -18.70 -15.72
N MET A 85 50.63 -18.11 -14.77
CA MET A 85 49.48 -17.26 -15.09
C MET A 85 49.93 -15.99 -15.82
N GLN A 86 51.03 -15.36 -15.40
CA GLN A 86 51.56 -14.16 -16.03
C GLN A 86 52.06 -14.42 -17.46
N GLN A 87 52.66 -15.58 -17.73
CA GLN A 87 53.04 -16.00 -19.09
C GLN A 87 51.83 -16.29 -20.00
N GLN A 88 50.73 -16.84 -19.46
CA GLN A 88 49.51 -17.09 -20.23
C GLN A 88 48.75 -15.79 -20.53
N VAL A 89 48.69 -14.87 -19.58
CA VAL A 89 48.06 -13.55 -19.76
C VAL A 89 48.88 -12.69 -20.73
N GLN A 90 50.21 -12.71 -20.67
CA GLN A 90 51.05 -11.99 -21.64
C GLN A 90 50.88 -12.53 -23.07
N ARG A 91 50.77 -13.86 -23.27
CA ARG A 91 50.49 -14.45 -24.59
C ARG A 91 49.09 -14.12 -25.10
N ALA A 92 48.09 -14.06 -24.23
CA ALA A 92 46.73 -13.67 -24.62
C ALA A 92 46.64 -12.18 -25.01
N VAL A 93 47.39 -11.32 -24.31
CA VAL A 93 47.44 -9.87 -24.57
C VAL A 93 48.23 -9.55 -25.85
N THR A 94 49.30 -10.30 -26.19
CA THR A 94 49.98 -10.14 -27.48
C THR A 94 49.11 -10.59 -28.65
N VAL A 95 48.37 -11.69 -28.51
CA VAL A 95 47.42 -12.19 -29.53
C VAL A 95 46.23 -11.24 -29.73
N ALA A 96 45.79 -10.54 -28.68
CA ALA A 96 44.76 -9.51 -28.78
C ALA A 96 45.29 -8.19 -29.39
N LYS A 97 46.59 -7.90 -29.25
CA LYS A 97 47.24 -6.69 -29.78
C LYS A 97 47.66 -6.82 -31.26
N GLU A 98 47.74 -8.05 -31.78
CA GLU A 98 48.06 -8.37 -33.18
C GLU A 98 46.85 -8.51 -34.11
N ARG A 99 45.61 -8.32 -33.63
CA ARG A 99 44.46 -8.19 -34.53
C ARG A 99 44.42 -6.79 -35.16
N PRO A 100 44.59 -6.63 -36.47
CA PRO A 100 44.46 -5.33 -37.12
C PRO A 100 43.00 -4.85 -37.04
N LYS A 101 42.81 -3.64 -36.50
CA LYS A 101 41.54 -2.92 -36.51
C LYS A 101 41.25 -2.44 -37.94
N LEU A 102 40.21 -2.96 -38.58
CA LEU A 102 39.76 -2.45 -39.87
C LEU A 102 39.01 -1.13 -39.66
N THR A 103 39.60 -0.04 -40.09
CA THR A 103 38.95 1.25 -40.33
C THR A 103 38.50 1.31 -41.78
N GLN A 104 37.34 1.96 -42.00
CA GLN A 104 37.04 2.92 -43.09
C GLN A 104 35.71 2.72 -43.85
N TYR A 105 34.95 3.83 -43.85
CA TYR A 105 34.04 4.39 -44.88
C TYR A 105 32.79 3.57 -45.30
N ALA A 106 31.55 4.04 -45.10
CA ALA A 106 30.81 5.18 -45.68
C ALA A 106 29.89 4.76 -46.86
N ARG A 107 28.60 5.11 -46.71
CA ARG A 107 27.62 5.55 -47.73
C ARG A 107 27.09 4.55 -48.81
N GLU A 108 25.77 4.63 -48.99
CA GLU A 108 24.99 4.40 -50.22
C GLU A 108 24.81 2.98 -50.81
N GLY A 109 23.55 2.51 -50.80
CA GLY A 109 22.79 2.26 -52.04
C GLY A 109 23.06 1.00 -52.89
N ALA A 110 21.96 0.28 -53.17
CA ALA A 110 21.74 -0.65 -54.30
C ALA A 110 22.45 -2.03 -54.19
N LEU A 111 21.79 -3.19 -54.12
CA LEU A 111 20.85 -3.83 -55.04
C LEU A 111 20.29 -5.07 -54.28
N GLY A 112 18.98 -5.37 -54.27
CA GLY A 112 18.31 -6.07 -55.37
C GLY A 112 18.04 -7.54 -55.01
N LYS A 113 16.78 -7.97 -55.11
CA LYS A 113 16.26 -9.31 -54.72
C LYS A 113 16.68 -10.42 -55.69
N ILE A 114 16.58 -11.69 -55.24
CA ILE A 114 15.82 -12.72 -55.97
C ILE A 114 15.18 -13.74 -55.01
N SER A 115 13.95 -14.08 -55.36
CA SER A 115 12.94 -14.91 -54.70
C SER A 115 12.89 -16.31 -55.31
N ILE A 116 12.40 -17.31 -54.56
CA ILE A 116 11.53 -18.36 -55.12
C ILE A 116 10.42 -18.63 -54.10
N GLY A 117 9.18 -18.41 -54.52
CA GLY A 117 7.98 -18.71 -53.73
C GLY A 117 7.07 -19.70 -54.45
N SER A 118 6.11 -20.23 -53.69
CA SER A 118 4.74 -20.58 -54.09
C SER A 118 4.04 -21.07 -52.81
N GLY A 119 2.85 -20.65 -52.40
CA GLY A 119 1.75 -19.99 -53.09
C GLY A 119 0.47 -20.76 -52.73
N LYS A 120 -0.43 -20.14 -51.96
CA LYS A 120 -1.91 -20.35 -51.96
C LYS A 120 -2.58 -19.69 -50.74
N LYS A 121 -2.80 -18.38 -50.85
CA LYS A 121 -4.04 -17.63 -50.53
C LYS A 121 -3.71 -16.12 -50.46
N PRO A 122 -4.29 -15.27 -51.33
CA PRO A 122 -3.99 -13.83 -51.34
C PRO A 122 -4.66 -13.11 -50.16
N ARG A 123 -3.90 -12.24 -49.49
CA ARG A 123 -4.43 -11.29 -48.49
C ARG A 123 -5.05 -10.09 -49.23
N GLN A 124 -6.17 -9.60 -48.71
CA GLN A 124 -6.89 -8.43 -49.21
C GLN A 124 -6.03 -7.18 -49.09
N GLN A 125 -6.08 -6.34 -50.13
CA GLN A 125 -5.32 -5.11 -50.29
C GLN A 125 -5.94 -4.01 -49.42
N LEU A 126 -5.14 -3.38 -48.56
CA LEU A 126 -5.51 -2.14 -47.89
C LEU A 126 -5.42 -1.00 -48.92
N GLU A 127 -6.55 -0.40 -49.27
CA GLU A 127 -6.61 0.83 -50.05
C GLU A 127 -6.13 1.98 -49.16
N LEU A 128 -4.93 2.49 -49.44
CA LEU A 128 -4.43 3.73 -48.87
C LEU A 128 -4.96 4.87 -49.71
N PHE A 129 -5.97 5.59 -49.21
CA PHE A 129 -6.33 6.88 -49.78
C PHE A 129 -5.16 7.85 -49.62
N SER A 130 -4.79 8.53 -50.70
CA SER A 130 -3.74 9.53 -50.66
C SER A 130 -4.17 10.69 -49.78
N LYS A 131 -3.21 11.30 -49.07
CA LYS A 131 -3.39 12.39 -48.11
C LYS A 131 -4.17 13.60 -48.66
N ALA A 132 -4.29 13.71 -49.99
CA ALA A 132 -5.09 14.72 -50.67
C ALA A 132 -6.61 14.45 -50.61
N VAL A 133 -7.03 13.18 -50.67
CA VAL A 133 -8.46 12.79 -50.57
C VAL A 133 -8.96 12.93 -49.14
N GLN A 134 -8.10 12.67 -48.14
CA GLN A 134 -8.43 12.88 -46.73
C GLN A 134 -8.68 14.37 -46.41
N MET A 135 -7.89 15.27 -47.00
CA MET A 135 -8.04 16.72 -46.83
C MET A 135 -9.28 17.30 -47.54
N GLU A 136 -9.76 16.66 -48.61
CA GLU A 136 -11.01 17.05 -49.28
C GLU A 136 -12.25 16.60 -48.52
N ILE A 137 -12.18 15.46 -47.81
CA ILE A 137 -13.26 14.98 -46.93
C ILE A 137 -13.34 15.85 -45.66
N GLU A 138 -12.19 16.22 -45.06
CA GLU A 138 -12.14 17.14 -43.91
C GLU A 138 -12.65 18.54 -44.28
N LYS A 139 -12.36 19.04 -45.48
CA LYS A 139 -12.90 20.33 -45.97
C LYS A 139 -14.40 20.35 -46.20
N GLN A 140 -15.00 19.22 -46.59
CA GLN A 140 -16.45 19.13 -46.81
C GLN A 140 -17.23 19.00 -45.50
N GLU A 141 -16.61 18.50 -44.42
CA GLU A 141 -17.21 18.49 -43.08
C GLU A 141 -17.08 19.86 -42.36
N GLU A 142 -16.04 20.65 -42.65
CA GLU A 142 -15.85 21.99 -42.06
C GLU A 142 -16.78 23.09 -42.63
N GLU A 143 -17.32 22.95 -43.84
CA GLU A 143 -18.24 23.96 -44.43
C GLU A 143 -19.67 23.91 -43.85
N ALA A 144 -20.02 22.90 -43.04
CA ALA A 144 -21.33 22.80 -42.38
C ALA A 144 -21.35 23.33 -40.94
N ALA A 145 -20.22 23.74 -40.36
CA ALA A 145 -20.14 24.21 -38.97
C ALA A 145 -19.61 25.65 -38.89
N VAL A 146 -20.52 26.60 -38.75
CA VAL A 146 -20.22 28.01 -38.42
C VAL A 146 -19.46 28.08 -37.07
N PRO A 147 -18.35 28.84 -36.96
CA PRO A 147 -17.60 28.88 -35.72
C PRO A 147 -18.22 29.90 -34.75
N VAL A 148 -18.89 29.42 -33.72
CA VAL A 148 -19.09 30.18 -32.48
C VAL A 148 -18.01 29.72 -31.51
N ALA A 149 -17.10 30.62 -31.17
CA ALA A 149 -16.12 30.43 -30.12
C ALA A 149 -16.86 30.20 -28.79
N SER A 150 -16.97 28.95 -28.37
CA SER A 150 -17.35 28.57 -27.02
C SER A 150 -16.27 27.67 -26.45
N ASN A 151 -15.65 28.09 -25.35
CA ASN A 151 -14.82 27.26 -24.49
C ASN A 151 -15.58 25.96 -24.13
N SER A 152 -15.36 24.89 -24.88
CA SER A 152 -15.77 23.56 -24.47
C SER A 152 -14.72 23.03 -23.51
N ASN A 153 -14.98 23.15 -22.21
CA ASN A 153 -14.36 22.27 -21.22
C ASN A 153 -14.68 20.83 -21.67
N GLU A 154 -13.71 20.18 -22.32
CA GLU A 154 -13.84 18.79 -22.73
C GLU A 154 -14.17 17.95 -21.49
N VAL A 155 -15.35 17.33 -21.52
CA VAL A 155 -15.82 16.41 -20.48
C VAL A 155 -14.92 15.18 -20.51
N LYS A 156 -13.84 15.19 -19.70
CA LYS A 156 -12.95 14.05 -19.57
C LYS A 156 -13.61 12.98 -18.71
N SER A 157 -14.19 11.97 -19.36
CA SER A 157 -14.58 10.74 -18.68
C SER A 157 -13.36 9.81 -18.59
N TYR A 158 -12.99 9.41 -17.37
CA TYR A 158 -11.88 8.51 -17.15
C TYR A 158 -12.31 7.05 -17.26
N THR A 159 -11.71 6.31 -18.19
CA THR A 159 -11.88 4.85 -18.24
C THR A 159 -10.92 4.15 -17.29
N LYS A 160 -11.19 2.88 -16.95
CA LYS A 160 -10.26 2.06 -16.14
C LYS A 160 -8.82 2.04 -16.67
N LYS A 161 -8.65 2.10 -18.00
CA LYS A 161 -7.33 2.13 -18.63
C LYS A 161 -6.63 3.46 -18.37
N ASP A 162 -7.37 4.57 -18.40
CA ASP A 162 -6.84 5.91 -18.14
C ASP A 162 -6.44 6.04 -16.67
N ILE A 163 -7.26 5.56 -15.73
CA ILE A 163 -6.94 5.53 -14.29
C ILE A 163 -5.65 4.74 -14.05
N MET A 164 -5.50 3.57 -14.69
CA MET A 164 -4.28 2.79 -14.58
C MET A 164 -3.07 3.51 -15.20
N SER A 165 -3.25 4.20 -16.32
CA SER A 165 -2.20 5.00 -16.94
C SER A 165 -1.75 6.17 -16.04
N ILE A 166 -2.71 6.83 -15.38
CA ILE A 166 -2.44 7.90 -14.40
C ILE A 166 -1.66 7.32 -13.22
N LEU A 167 -2.08 6.15 -12.72
CA LEU A 167 -1.38 5.46 -11.63
C LEU A 167 0.06 5.11 -11.99
N GLU A 168 0.33 4.56 -13.19
CA GLU A 168 1.71 4.28 -13.63
C GLU A 168 2.54 5.56 -13.78
N ASN A 169 1.93 6.65 -14.24
CA ASN A 169 2.59 7.95 -14.34
C ASN A 169 3.00 8.48 -12.95
N ILE A 170 2.08 8.44 -11.97
CA ILE A 170 2.38 8.80 -10.57
C ILE A 170 3.56 7.98 -10.04
N ILE A 171 3.58 6.67 -10.30
CA ILE A 171 4.64 5.79 -9.83
C ILE A 171 5.97 6.11 -10.50
N THR A 172 5.95 6.38 -11.80
CA THR A 172 7.17 6.71 -12.56
C THR A 172 7.77 8.02 -12.04
N ASN A 173 6.95 9.05 -11.85
CA ASN A 173 7.40 10.33 -11.29
C ASN A 173 7.91 10.18 -9.85
N LEU A 174 7.24 9.36 -9.03
CA LEU A 174 7.70 9.05 -7.67
C LEU A 174 9.08 8.38 -7.68
N MET A 175 9.31 7.41 -8.57
CA MET A 175 10.60 6.72 -8.69
C MET A 175 11.70 7.67 -9.19
N THR A 176 11.38 8.57 -10.11
CA THR A 176 12.31 9.61 -10.59
C THR A 176 12.72 10.52 -9.45
N ILE A 177 11.77 11.04 -8.68
CA ILE A 177 12.03 11.91 -7.52
C ILE A 177 12.81 11.18 -6.42
N GLU A 178 12.50 9.91 -6.14
CA GLU A 178 13.27 9.12 -5.20
C GLU A 178 14.72 8.90 -5.65
N SER A 179 14.95 8.76 -6.96
CA SER A 179 16.30 8.66 -7.52
C SER A 179 17.03 10.00 -7.44
N GLU A 180 16.38 11.11 -7.81
CA GLU A 180 16.93 12.45 -7.73
C GLU A 180 17.22 12.88 -6.29
N SER A 181 16.41 12.44 -5.33
CA SER A 181 16.58 12.70 -3.90
C SER A 181 17.83 12.02 -3.32
N ARG A 182 18.33 10.95 -3.96
CA ARG A 182 19.60 10.33 -3.58
C ARG A 182 20.80 11.13 -4.08
N LEU A 183 20.63 11.89 -5.16
CA LEU A 183 21.69 12.65 -5.83
C LEU A 183 21.76 14.09 -5.33
N SER A 184 20.62 14.69 -5.00
CA SER A 184 20.49 16.09 -4.60
C SER A 184 19.43 16.27 -3.52
N SER A 185 19.63 17.23 -2.62
CA SER A 185 18.73 17.51 -1.49
C SER A 185 17.55 18.43 -1.83
N GLY A 186 17.56 19.11 -2.98
CA GLY A 186 16.54 20.05 -3.42
C GLY A 186 15.78 19.54 -4.64
N VAL A 187 15.03 18.44 -4.49
CA VAL A 187 14.25 17.86 -5.58
C VAL A 187 12.97 18.65 -5.80
N ASP A 188 12.66 18.92 -7.07
CA ASP A 188 11.39 19.55 -7.46
C ASP A 188 10.24 18.53 -7.43
N THR A 189 9.25 18.77 -6.58
CA THR A 189 8.09 17.87 -6.38
C THR A 189 6.86 18.32 -7.16
N THR A 190 6.95 19.44 -7.91
CA THR A 190 5.87 19.93 -8.77
C THR A 190 5.37 18.91 -9.81
N PRO A 191 6.22 18.14 -10.55
CA PRO A 191 5.71 17.19 -11.55
C PRO A 191 4.92 16.04 -10.91
N LEU A 192 5.31 15.63 -9.70
CA LEU A 192 4.57 14.62 -8.95
C LEU A 192 3.20 15.14 -8.53
N TRP A 193 3.13 16.36 -8.00
CA TRP A 193 1.87 16.97 -7.61
C TRP A 193 0.90 17.10 -8.78
N GLU A 194 1.38 17.56 -9.94
CA GLU A 194 0.55 17.69 -11.15
C GLU A 194 0.06 16.33 -11.68
N SER A 195 0.87 15.27 -11.53
CA SER A 195 0.51 13.92 -11.94
C SER A 195 -0.60 13.30 -11.09
N LEU A 196 -0.78 13.76 -9.84
CA LEU A 196 -1.83 13.27 -8.95
C LEU A 196 -3.24 13.74 -9.37
N ARG A 197 -3.35 14.81 -10.19
CA ARG A 197 -4.64 15.35 -10.69
C ARG A 197 -5.68 15.64 -9.59
N ILE A 198 -5.21 16.00 -8.38
CA ILE A 198 -6.05 16.23 -7.20
C ILE A 198 -7.00 17.43 -7.39
N LEU A 199 -6.54 18.47 -8.10
CA LEU A 199 -7.32 19.69 -8.35
C LEU A 199 -8.26 19.58 -9.57
N GLU A 200 -8.25 18.44 -10.29
CA GLU A 200 -9.13 18.26 -11.43
C GLU A 200 -10.56 18.03 -10.93
N GLN A 201 -11.43 18.99 -11.23
CA GLN A 201 -12.83 18.94 -10.80
C GLN A 201 -13.57 17.83 -11.54
N PRO A 202 -14.38 17.02 -10.84
CA PRO A 202 -15.25 16.07 -11.50
C PRO A 202 -16.25 16.81 -12.38
N SER A 203 -16.29 16.44 -13.66
CA SER A 203 -17.29 16.98 -14.59
C SER A 203 -18.66 16.40 -14.23
N PRO A 204 -19.71 17.22 -14.08
CA PRO A 204 -21.04 16.69 -13.86
C PRO A 204 -21.57 16.17 -15.21
N LYS A 205 -21.67 14.84 -15.38
CA LYS A 205 -22.86 14.13 -15.94
C LYS A 205 -22.67 12.65 -16.37
N VAL A 206 -23.81 11.95 -16.26
CA VAL A 206 -24.35 10.69 -16.84
C VAL A 206 -24.06 9.36 -16.14
N ASN A 207 -22.90 9.14 -15.53
CA ASN A 207 -22.62 7.87 -14.83
C ASN A 207 -22.12 8.10 -13.41
N ASP A 208 -22.72 7.44 -12.42
CA ASP A 208 -22.39 7.56 -10.98
C ASP A 208 -20.91 7.31 -10.63
N GLU A 209 -20.14 6.63 -11.49
CA GLU A 209 -18.71 6.40 -11.29
C GLU A 209 -17.80 7.51 -11.86
N SER A 210 -18.31 8.31 -12.80
CA SER A 210 -17.54 9.33 -13.54
C SER A 210 -17.47 10.69 -12.83
N GLU A 211 -18.18 10.85 -11.72
CA GLU A 211 -18.17 12.05 -10.87
C GLU A 211 -17.08 12.02 -9.78
N VAL A 212 -16.29 10.95 -9.71
CA VAL A 212 -15.27 10.78 -8.68
C VAL A 212 -13.91 11.23 -9.20
N ASN A 213 -13.18 12.02 -8.41
CA ASN A 213 -11.84 12.49 -8.77
C ASN A 213 -10.90 11.31 -9.12
N PRO A 214 -10.05 11.44 -10.16
CA PRO A 214 -9.17 10.35 -10.63
C PRO A 214 -8.26 9.79 -9.54
N PHE A 215 -7.80 10.62 -8.61
CA PHE A 215 -6.97 10.20 -7.49
C PHE A 215 -7.72 9.26 -6.54
N ILE A 216 -8.99 9.56 -6.25
CA ILE A 216 -9.85 8.70 -5.41
C ILE A 216 -10.11 7.35 -6.10
N GLN A 217 -10.30 7.36 -7.42
CA GLN A 217 -10.42 6.12 -8.19
C GLN A 217 -9.12 5.31 -8.19
N CYS A 218 -7.94 5.95 -8.22
CA CYS A 218 -6.66 5.27 -8.06
C CYS A 218 -6.55 4.55 -6.70
N LEU A 219 -7.03 5.16 -5.61
CA LEU A 219 -7.00 4.56 -4.26
C LEU A 219 -7.81 3.26 -4.15
N ASN A 220 -8.74 3.00 -5.08
CA ASN A 220 -9.46 1.73 -5.16
C ASN A 220 -8.59 0.55 -5.64
N HIS A 221 -7.35 0.81 -6.08
CA HIS A 221 -6.40 -0.20 -6.52
C HIS A 221 -5.28 -0.43 -5.49
N GLU A 222 -4.97 -1.70 -5.21
CA GLU A 222 -3.91 -2.08 -4.26
C GLU A 222 -2.55 -1.45 -4.57
N LYS A 223 -2.25 -1.23 -5.86
CA LYS A 223 -0.98 -0.64 -6.29
C LYS A 223 -0.83 0.81 -5.81
N ALA A 224 -1.93 1.59 -5.79
CA ALA A 224 -1.92 2.94 -5.24
C ALA A 224 -1.69 2.93 -3.73
N LEU A 225 -2.38 2.05 -3.00
CA LEU A 225 -2.27 1.98 -1.53
C LEU A 225 -0.83 1.71 -1.06
N LYS A 226 -0.08 0.88 -1.79
CA LYS A 226 1.33 0.58 -1.49
C LYS A 226 2.28 1.76 -1.68
N ILE A 227 1.92 2.74 -2.49
CA ILE A 227 2.77 3.92 -2.75
C ILE A 227 2.38 5.13 -1.89
N VAL A 228 1.20 5.15 -1.25
CA VAL A 228 0.72 6.30 -0.46
C VAL A 228 1.73 6.74 0.61
N SER A 229 2.28 5.81 1.39
CA SER A 229 3.24 6.13 2.44
C SER A 229 4.54 6.74 1.91
N ARG A 230 4.96 6.32 0.71
CA ARG A 230 6.13 6.87 0.01
C ARG A 230 5.82 8.24 -0.59
N LEU A 231 4.62 8.39 -1.14
CA LEU A 231 4.12 9.65 -1.68
C LEU A 231 4.16 10.76 -0.61
N PHE A 232 3.63 10.48 0.58
CA PHE A 232 3.53 11.46 1.67
C PHE A 232 4.89 12.00 2.12
N LYS A 233 5.99 11.24 1.92
CA LYS A 233 7.35 11.72 2.24
C LYS A 233 7.80 12.92 1.39
N PHE A 234 7.29 13.02 0.16
CA PHE A 234 7.69 14.05 -0.80
C PHE A 234 6.65 15.17 -0.93
N LEU A 235 5.56 15.09 -0.18
CA LEU A 235 4.50 16.09 -0.20
C LEU A 235 4.67 17.09 0.93
N SER A 236 4.27 18.34 0.68
CA SER A 236 4.21 19.35 1.73
C SER A 236 3.03 19.11 2.66
N ARG A 237 3.08 19.70 3.86
CA ARG A 237 1.96 19.67 4.82
C ARG A 237 0.63 20.14 4.21
N GLU A 238 0.67 21.21 3.42
CA GLU A 238 -0.51 21.77 2.75
C GLU A 238 -1.08 20.84 1.68
N GLN A 239 -0.20 20.18 0.92
CA GLN A 239 -0.57 19.17 -0.07
C GLN A 239 -1.22 17.95 0.59
N ILE A 240 -0.66 17.48 1.71
CA ILE A 240 -1.21 16.35 2.47
C ILE A 240 -2.59 16.71 3.05
N LEU A 241 -2.78 17.93 3.55
CA LEU A 241 -4.08 18.42 4.01
C LEU A 241 -5.11 18.48 2.85
N THR A 242 -4.69 18.90 1.66
CA THR A 242 -5.54 18.92 0.47
C THR A 242 -5.97 17.50 0.04
N ILE A 243 -5.05 16.53 0.13
CA ILE A 243 -5.38 15.12 -0.11
C ILE A 243 -6.34 14.59 0.97
N ALA A 244 -6.09 14.90 2.24
CA ALA A 244 -6.94 14.47 3.35
C ALA A 244 -8.36 14.99 3.19
N THR A 245 -8.54 16.28 2.88
CA THR A 245 -9.86 16.90 2.64
C THR A 245 -10.59 16.26 1.46
N LEU A 246 -9.91 16.01 0.33
CA LEU A 246 -10.50 15.32 -0.82
C LEU A 246 -10.98 13.91 -0.47
N ILE A 247 -10.19 13.16 0.32
CA ILE A 247 -10.54 11.81 0.76
C ILE A 247 -11.73 11.85 1.74
N MET A 248 -11.76 12.80 2.68
CA MET A 248 -12.89 12.92 3.61
C MET A 248 -14.20 13.26 2.88
N SER A 249 -14.15 14.12 1.87
CA SER A 249 -15.33 14.46 1.06
C SER A 249 -15.83 13.28 0.20
N ASN A 250 -14.96 12.34 -0.17
CA ASN A 250 -15.28 11.21 -1.06
C ASN A 250 -15.14 9.84 -0.38
N LEU A 251 -15.23 9.78 0.96
CA LEU A 251 -14.95 8.55 1.70
C LEU A 251 -15.93 7.44 1.35
N GLU A 252 -17.21 7.79 1.16
CA GLU A 252 -18.25 6.89 0.70
C GLU A 252 -17.99 6.33 -0.71
N ASN A 253 -17.19 7.00 -1.53
CA ASN A 253 -16.88 6.58 -2.90
C ASN A 253 -15.76 5.54 -3.01
N LEU A 254 -14.99 5.32 -1.95
CA LEU A 254 -13.94 4.30 -1.93
C LEU A 254 -14.56 2.90 -1.92
N ASN A 255 -14.03 1.99 -2.74
CA ASN A 255 -14.45 0.59 -2.80
C ASN A 255 -14.34 -0.11 -1.44
N VAL A 256 -13.38 0.29 -0.63
CA VAL A 256 -13.21 -0.19 0.75
C VAL A 256 -14.44 0.13 1.62
N VAL A 257 -15.09 1.25 1.38
CA VAL A 257 -16.29 1.69 2.12
C VAL A 257 -17.55 1.22 1.38
N LYS A 258 -17.64 1.39 0.05
CA LYS A 258 -18.76 0.91 -0.79
C LYS A 258 -18.97 -0.59 -0.70
N ALA A 259 -17.92 -1.40 -0.67
CA ALA A 259 -18.02 -2.85 -0.69
C ALA A 259 -17.61 -3.49 0.65
N GLY A 260 -17.13 -2.70 1.61
CA GLY A 260 -16.68 -3.19 2.92
C GLY A 260 -17.72 -3.16 4.03
N SER A 261 -18.92 -2.61 3.79
CA SER A 261 -20.03 -2.77 4.72
C SER A 261 -20.64 -4.16 4.59
N TYR A 262 -20.84 -4.83 5.72
CA TYR A 262 -21.50 -6.13 5.78
C TYR A 262 -22.98 -6.06 5.36
N THR A 263 -23.62 -4.89 5.53
CA THR A 263 -25.06 -4.65 5.27
C THR A 263 -25.49 -4.87 3.82
N LYS A 264 -24.54 -4.86 2.88
CA LYS A 264 -24.81 -5.00 1.45
C LYS A 264 -24.91 -6.44 0.96
N TYR A 265 -24.49 -7.41 1.76
CA TYR A 265 -24.45 -8.81 1.34
C TYR A 265 -25.54 -9.58 2.08
N GLU A 266 -26.39 -10.30 1.33
CA GLU A 266 -27.46 -11.13 1.91
C GLU A 266 -26.90 -12.20 2.89
N ASP A 267 -25.71 -12.72 2.60
CA ASP A 267 -25.00 -13.68 3.45
C ASP A 267 -24.24 -13.03 4.63
N ASN A 268 -24.29 -11.69 4.77
CA ASN A 268 -23.46 -10.89 5.69
C ASN A 268 -21.94 -11.18 5.58
N LYS A 269 -21.48 -11.74 4.45
CA LYS A 269 -20.08 -12.09 4.19
C LYS A 269 -19.46 -11.13 3.20
N ILE A 270 -18.40 -10.47 3.62
CA ILE A 270 -17.59 -9.61 2.75
C ILE A 270 -16.79 -10.52 1.79
N PRO A 271 -16.80 -10.24 0.47
CA PRO A 271 -16.01 -11.00 -0.50
C PRO A 271 -14.52 -11.01 -0.12
N PRO A 272 -13.80 -12.15 -0.31
CA PRO A 272 -12.41 -12.29 0.12
C PRO A 272 -11.46 -11.32 -0.59
N LYS A 273 -11.79 -10.89 -1.80
CA LYS A 273 -11.04 -9.84 -2.52
C LYS A 273 -11.16 -8.48 -1.82
N THR A 274 -12.36 -8.15 -1.36
CA THR A 274 -12.64 -6.89 -0.66
C THR A 274 -12.04 -6.91 0.75
N ALA A 275 -12.09 -8.05 1.45
CA ALA A 275 -11.44 -8.23 2.74
C ALA A 275 -9.92 -7.96 2.67
N ARG A 276 -9.23 -8.53 1.66
CA ARG A 276 -7.80 -8.25 1.42
C ARG A 276 -7.53 -6.77 1.10
N LEU A 277 -8.41 -6.12 0.36
CA LEU A 277 -8.29 -4.70 0.06
C LEU A 277 -8.46 -3.85 1.32
N ILE A 278 -9.42 -4.18 2.19
CA ILE A 278 -9.63 -3.54 3.50
C ILE A 278 -8.38 -3.70 4.38
N GLU A 279 -7.82 -4.91 4.46
CA GLU A 279 -6.58 -5.15 5.22
C GLU A 279 -5.41 -4.36 4.68
N THR A 280 -5.22 -4.36 3.35
CA THR A 280 -4.15 -3.59 2.70
C THR A 280 -4.32 -2.10 2.99
N HIS A 281 -5.54 -1.58 2.87
CA HIS A 281 -5.86 -0.18 3.16
C HIS A 281 -5.60 0.17 4.64
N SER A 282 -6.00 -0.71 5.55
CA SER A 282 -5.78 -0.55 6.99
C SER A 282 -4.28 -0.52 7.35
N LEU A 283 -3.46 -1.35 6.72
CA LEU A 283 -2.02 -1.44 7.02
C LEU A 283 -1.21 -0.30 6.38
N THR A 284 -1.67 0.25 5.26
CA THR A 284 -0.95 1.25 4.47
C THR A 284 -1.55 2.65 4.65
N PHE A 285 -2.72 2.90 4.08
CA PHE A 285 -3.38 4.20 4.06
C PHE A 285 -3.71 4.70 5.46
N THR A 286 -4.43 3.91 6.27
CA THR A 286 -4.85 4.32 7.62
C THR A 286 -3.65 4.66 8.50
N LYS A 287 -2.56 3.88 8.40
CA LYS A 287 -1.30 4.14 9.11
C LYS A 287 -0.63 5.43 8.63
N ALA A 288 -0.51 5.62 7.31
CA ALA A 288 0.07 6.84 6.74
C ALA A 288 -0.75 8.09 7.10
N PHE A 289 -2.08 7.95 7.09
CA PHE A 289 -3.01 8.99 7.51
C PHE A 289 -2.87 9.32 8.99
N MET A 290 -2.76 8.31 9.87
CA MET A 290 -2.53 8.52 11.30
C MET A 290 -1.24 9.31 11.56
N THR A 291 -0.17 9.02 10.82
CA THR A 291 1.07 9.82 10.91
C THR A 291 0.86 11.25 10.41
N ALA A 292 0.17 11.45 9.28
CA ALA A 292 -0.10 12.78 8.74
C ALA A 292 -0.94 13.65 9.68
N VAL A 293 -1.95 13.06 10.34
CA VAL A 293 -2.86 13.77 11.25
C VAL A 293 -2.14 14.30 12.50
N GLN A 294 -0.97 13.76 12.86
CA GLN A 294 -0.19 14.29 13.98
C GLN A 294 0.31 15.73 13.72
N ASP A 295 0.56 16.09 12.45
CA ASP A 295 1.09 17.41 12.06
C ASP A 295 -0.01 18.47 11.80
N PHE A 296 -1.29 18.05 11.88
CA PHE A 296 -2.42 18.94 11.67
C PHE A 296 -2.75 19.76 12.92
N LYS A 297 -3.20 20.99 12.68
CA LYS A 297 -3.68 21.89 13.73
C LYS A 297 -5.10 21.52 14.14
N PHE A 298 -5.52 21.97 15.32
CA PHE A 298 -6.84 21.68 15.87
C PHE A 298 -7.98 22.06 14.91
N ASN A 299 -7.95 23.27 14.34
CA ASN A 299 -9.00 23.76 13.44
C ASN A 299 -9.05 22.99 12.11
N GLU A 300 -7.90 22.46 11.65
CA GLU A 300 -7.85 21.60 10.47
C GLU A 300 -8.49 20.23 10.75
N ILE A 301 -8.31 19.68 11.95
CA ILE A 301 -8.94 18.42 12.37
C ILE A 301 -10.46 18.59 12.50
N ILE A 302 -10.92 19.69 13.10
CA ILE A 302 -12.35 20.03 13.15
C ILE A 302 -12.90 20.15 11.72
N GLY A 303 -12.23 20.91 10.85
CA GLY A 303 -12.65 21.06 9.45
C GLY A 303 -12.73 19.72 8.70
N LEU A 304 -11.76 18.81 8.92
CA LEU A 304 -11.79 17.47 8.33
C LEU A 304 -12.98 16.64 8.83
N LEU A 305 -13.31 16.73 10.12
CA LEU A 305 -14.47 16.05 10.70
C LEU A 305 -15.79 16.61 10.16
N VAL A 306 -15.93 17.93 10.09
CA VAL A 306 -17.12 18.59 9.53
C VAL A 306 -17.33 18.16 8.08
N ILE A 307 -16.30 18.22 7.23
CA ILE A 307 -16.38 17.76 5.83
C ILE A 307 -16.81 16.29 5.74
N LEU A 308 -16.30 15.45 6.63
CA LEU A 308 -16.66 14.03 6.66
C LEU A 308 -18.16 13.85 6.98
N ILE A 309 -18.66 14.58 7.99
CA ILE A 309 -20.06 14.52 8.45
C ILE A 309 -21.02 15.06 7.38
N GLU A 310 -20.71 16.21 6.75
CA GLU A 310 -21.59 16.86 5.79
C GLU A 310 -21.69 16.11 4.45
N HIS A 311 -20.59 15.55 3.96
CA HIS A 311 -20.52 14.96 2.62
C HIS A 311 -20.77 13.46 2.55
N ASN A 312 -20.90 12.76 3.68
CA ASN A 312 -21.07 11.32 3.68
C ASN A 312 -22.15 10.83 4.65
N ASN A 313 -22.69 9.65 4.37
CA ASN A 313 -23.53 8.98 5.35
C ASN A 313 -22.68 8.37 6.49
N VAL A 314 -22.59 9.10 7.61
CA VAL A 314 -21.83 8.70 8.81
C VAL A 314 -22.24 7.32 9.32
N SER A 315 -23.54 7.01 9.31
CA SER A 315 -24.04 5.71 9.74
C SER A 315 -23.60 4.56 8.85
N TYR A 316 -23.42 4.81 7.55
CA TYR A 316 -22.92 3.79 6.64
C TYR A 316 -21.41 3.60 6.83
N ILE A 317 -20.66 4.69 6.96
CA ILE A 317 -19.20 4.64 7.17
C ILE A 317 -18.84 3.91 8.47
N SER A 318 -19.61 4.12 9.54
CA SER A 318 -19.39 3.48 10.84
C SER A 318 -19.57 1.96 10.83
N THR A 319 -20.23 1.38 9.82
CA THR A 319 -20.28 -0.09 9.64
C THR A 319 -19.00 -0.69 9.05
N THR A 320 -18.05 0.15 8.63
CA THR A 320 -16.82 -0.28 7.98
C THR A 320 -15.61 -0.10 8.90
N LYS A 321 -14.70 -1.09 8.89
CA LYS A 321 -13.47 -1.04 9.72
C LYS A 321 -12.61 0.19 9.43
N VAL A 322 -12.48 0.57 8.16
CA VAL A 322 -11.66 1.72 7.75
C VAL A 322 -12.33 3.03 8.16
N GLY A 323 -13.65 3.16 8.00
CA GLY A 323 -14.40 4.32 8.45
C GLY A 323 -14.26 4.55 9.95
N LEU A 324 -14.51 3.52 10.76
CA LEU A 324 -14.33 3.57 12.22
C LEU A 324 -12.90 3.95 12.61
N SER A 325 -11.89 3.40 11.93
CA SER A 325 -10.50 3.74 12.22
C SER A 325 -10.15 5.19 11.89
N ILE A 326 -10.70 5.75 10.81
CA ILE A 326 -10.53 7.16 10.45
C ILE A 326 -11.19 8.06 11.50
N PHE A 327 -12.44 7.77 11.89
CA PHE A 327 -13.11 8.49 12.97
C PHE A 327 -12.32 8.44 14.28
N THR A 328 -11.92 7.23 14.70
CA THR A 328 -11.11 7.02 15.91
C THR A 328 -9.82 7.84 15.87
N THR A 329 -9.15 7.91 14.71
CA THR A 329 -7.90 8.65 14.55
C THR A 329 -8.13 10.17 14.68
N LEU A 330 -9.16 10.70 14.02
CA LEU A 330 -9.49 12.13 14.09
C LEU A 330 -9.95 12.54 15.50
N LEU A 331 -10.85 11.76 16.10
CA LEU A 331 -11.36 11.99 17.45
C LEU A 331 -10.24 11.90 18.49
N SER A 332 -9.41 10.85 18.45
CA SER A 332 -8.30 10.69 19.40
C SER A 332 -7.28 11.82 19.29
N ARG A 333 -7.00 12.31 18.07
CA ARG A 333 -6.10 13.45 17.90
C ARG A 333 -6.72 14.74 18.44
N ALA A 334 -7.98 15.01 18.14
CA ALA A 334 -8.69 16.18 18.67
C ALA A 334 -8.70 16.18 20.20
N GLU A 335 -8.97 15.02 20.81
CA GLU A 335 -8.98 14.84 22.27
C GLU A 335 -7.61 15.00 22.90
N LEU A 336 -6.55 14.50 22.25
CA LEU A 336 -5.19 14.67 22.72
C LEU A 336 -4.81 16.16 22.77
N ILE A 337 -5.08 16.90 21.70
CA ILE A 337 -4.82 18.35 21.65
C ILE A 337 -5.68 19.08 22.70
N ARG A 338 -6.92 18.62 22.95
CA ARG A 338 -7.79 19.13 24.01
C ARG A 338 -7.20 18.95 25.40
N GLY A 339 -6.61 17.79 25.67
CA GLY A 339 -5.93 17.49 26.93
C GLY A 339 -4.67 18.34 27.20
N GLU A 340 -4.01 18.84 26.16
CA GLU A 340 -2.83 19.71 26.30
C GLU A 340 -3.16 21.14 26.78
N GLY A 341 -4.44 21.54 26.76
CA GLY A 341 -4.92 22.77 27.41
C GLY A 341 -4.57 24.08 26.71
N SER A 342 -4.12 24.04 25.45
CA SER A 342 -3.67 25.21 24.67
C SER A 342 -4.71 25.76 23.67
N ILE A 343 -6.00 25.50 23.90
CA ILE A 343 -7.06 25.76 22.90
C ILE A 343 -7.88 27.01 23.25
N SER A 344 -8.26 27.77 22.23
CA SER A 344 -9.13 28.94 22.38
C SER A 344 -10.58 28.56 22.73
N ALA A 345 -11.32 29.47 23.38
CA ALA A 345 -12.72 29.21 23.71
C ALA A 345 -13.61 29.06 22.46
N THR A 346 -13.24 29.69 21.34
CA THR A 346 -13.97 29.58 20.07
C THR A 346 -13.81 28.19 19.47
N ASP A 347 -12.57 27.69 19.38
CA ASP A 347 -12.33 26.36 18.79
C ASP A 347 -12.94 25.25 19.66
N LEU A 348 -12.99 25.43 20.98
CA LEU A 348 -13.64 24.48 21.90
C LEU A 348 -15.16 24.43 21.71
N SER A 349 -15.78 25.57 21.37
CA SER A 349 -17.20 25.64 21.01
C SER A 349 -17.47 24.96 19.68
N GLU A 350 -16.62 25.20 18.66
CA GLU A 350 -16.71 24.56 17.35
C GLU A 350 -16.54 23.04 17.46
N TRP A 351 -15.56 22.59 18.24
CA TRP A 351 -15.38 21.17 18.56
C TRP A 351 -16.62 20.57 19.21
N SER A 352 -17.18 21.23 20.22
CA SER A 352 -18.36 20.73 20.92
C SER A 352 -19.56 20.59 19.98
N SER A 353 -19.76 21.56 19.09
CA SER A 353 -20.82 21.50 18.07
C SER A 353 -20.59 20.36 17.08
N CYS A 354 -19.37 20.22 16.57
CA CYS A 354 -19.00 19.15 15.64
C CYS A 354 -19.15 17.76 16.28
N TYR A 355 -18.77 17.61 17.55
CA TYR A 355 -18.95 16.37 18.31
C TYR A 355 -20.44 16.06 18.51
N ASP A 356 -21.25 17.05 18.89
CA ASP A 356 -22.68 16.85 19.12
C ASP A 356 -23.40 16.48 17.80
N GLU A 357 -23.00 17.05 16.67
CA GLU A 357 -23.50 16.68 15.34
C GLU A 357 -23.11 15.24 14.94
N LEU A 358 -21.83 14.88 15.13
CA LEU A 358 -21.35 13.51 14.91
C LEU A 358 -22.14 12.52 15.78
N PHE A 359 -22.33 12.84 17.07
CA PHE A 359 -23.04 11.98 18.00
C PHE A 359 -24.51 11.81 17.58
N THR A 360 -25.19 12.89 17.24
CA THR A 360 -26.59 12.86 16.76
C THR A 360 -26.72 12.02 15.48
N SER A 361 -25.72 12.05 14.60
CA SER A 361 -25.72 11.23 13.39
C SER A 361 -25.58 9.72 13.66
N LEU A 362 -24.98 9.35 14.81
CA LEU A 362 -24.74 7.97 15.25
C LEU A 362 -25.78 7.46 16.25
N GLU A 363 -26.48 8.35 16.95
CA GLU A 363 -27.53 8.02 17.92
C GLU A 363 -28.58 7.08 17.28
N SER A 364 -29.05 6.10 18.06
CA SER A 364 -29.92 4.98 17.67
C SER A 364 -29.30 3.93 16.74
N ARG A 365 -28.04 4.11 16.31
CA ARG A 365 -27.37 3.21 15.36
C ARG A 365 -25.99 2.79 15.85
N ILE A 366 -25.61 3.07 17.09
CA ILE A 366 -24.30 2.71 17.64
C ILE A 366 -24.15 1.18 17.65
N ALA A 367 -25.21 0.43 17.95
CA ALA A 367 -25.18 -1.03 17.90
C ALA A 367 -24.82 -1.60 16.50
N SER A 368 -25.05 -0.85 15.42
CA SER A 368 -24.75 -1.29 14.04
C SER A 368 -23.26 -1.26 13.68
N ILE A 369 -22.40 -0.69 14.53
CA ILE A 369 -20.94 -0.74 14.31
C ILE A 369 -20.39 -2.16 14.50
N PHE A 370 -21.11 -3.01 15.23
CA PHE A 370 -20.75 -4.40 15.45
C PHE A 370 -21.18 -5.23 14.23
N PRO A 371 -20.25 -5.87 13.52
CA PRO A 371 -20.62 -6.79 12.45
C PRO A 371 -21.46 -7.96 13.01
N PRO A 372 -22.42 -8.50 12.25
CA PRO A 372 -23.20 -9.65 12.67
C PRO A 372 -22.26 -10.82 12.97
N GLN A 373 -22.42 -11.39 14.17
CA GLN A 373 -21.54 -12.41 14.72
C GLN A 373 -21.57 -13.67 13.83
N GLN A 374 -20.45 -13.98 13.16
CA GLN A 374 -20.27 -15.26 12.50
C GLN A 374 -19.51 -16.18 13.43
N GLU A 375 -20.08 -17.35 13.72
CA GLU A 375 -19.63 -18.34 14.72
C GLU A 375 -18.22 -18.91 14.49
N THR A 376 -17.54 -18.56 13.39
CA THR A 376 -16.42 -19.33 12.86
C THR A 376 -15.07 -18.63 12.83
N GLU A 377 -14.98 -17.31 13.10
CA GLU A 377 -13.69 -16.60 13.06
C GLU A 377 -13.47 -15.77 14.32
N ASP A 378 -12.23 -15.76 14.81
CA ASP A 378 -11.75 -14.85 15.86
C ASP A 378 -11.81 -13.40 15.33
N ILE A 379 -13.00 -12.80 15.29
CA ILE A 379 -13.19 -11.42 14.83
C ILE A 379 -12.49 -10.51 15.84
N ASN A 380 -11.41 -9.86 15.40
CA ASN A 380 -10.73 -8.81 16.15
C ASN A 380 -11.62 -7.57 16.24
N GLU A 381 -12.53 -7.54 17.23
CA GLU A 381 -13.41 -6.40 17.54
C GLU A 381 -12.67 -5.22 18.20
N SER A 382 -11.35 -5.30 18.36
CA SER A 382 -10.53 -4.29 19.05
C SER A 382 -10.76 -2.87 18.49
N TYR A 383 -10.91 -2.72 17.17
CA TYR A 383 -11.16 -1.41 16.55
C TYR A 383 -12.52 -0.80 16.92
N VAL A 384 -13.54 -1.65 17.17
CA VAL A 384 -14.87 -1.20 17.58
C VAL A 384 -14.82 -0.66 19.01
N TRP A 385 -14.19 -1.41 19.91
CA TRP A 385 -14.02 -0.99 21.30
C TRP A 385 -13.12 0.24 21.44
N GLN A 386 -12.08 0.36 20.62
CA GLN A 386 -11.25 1.58 20.54
C GLN A 386 -12.06 2.79 20.08
N PHE A 387 -12.91 2.62 19.07
CA PHE A 387 -13.82 3.69 18.63
C PHE A 387 -14.78 4.11 19.75
N LEU A 388 -15.45 3.14 20.40
CA LEU A 388 -16.36 3.43 21.50
C LEU A 388 -15.66 4.12 22.68
N ALA A 389 -14.44 3.70 23.01
CA ALA A 389 -13.63 4.32 24.06
C ALA A 389 -13.31 5.78 23.73
N THR A 390 -12.87 6.06 22.50
CA THR A 390 -12.59 7.45 22.05
C THR A 390 -13.83 8.31 21.95
N LEU A 391 -14.96 7.74 21.51
CA LEU A 391 -16.25 8.42 21.47
C LEU A 391 -16.71 8.78 22.88
N ALA A 392 -16.65 7.83 23.83
CA ALA A 392 -17.03 8.06 25.22
C ALA A 392 -16.13 9.07 25.94
N LEU A 393 -14.84 9.12 25.60
CA LEU A 393 -13.88 10.08 26.16
C LEU A 393 -14.17 11.52 25.72
N GLY A 394 -14.56 11.71 24.46
CA GLY A 394 -14.90 13.04 23.95
C GLY A 394 -16.24 13.58 24.44
N GLY A 395 -17.14 12.69 24.85
CA GLY A 395 -18.52 13.01 25.21
C GLY A 395 -18.73 13.49 26.64
N LYS A 396 -19.89 14.12 26.86
CA LYS A 396 -20.43 14.45 28.18
C LYS A 396 -21.05 13.21 28.83
N LEU A 397 -21.36 13.27 30.12
CA LEU A 397 -22.01 12.16 30.86
C LEU A 397 -23.31 11.67 30.19
N ASN A 398 -24.07 12.56 29.55
CA ASN A 398 -25.28 12.18 28.83
C ASN A 398 -24.98 11.32 27.60
N HIS A 399 -23.95 11.67 26.82
CA HIS A 399 -23.51 10.87 25.67
C HIS A 399 -23.04 9.50 26.12
N GLN A 400 -22.25 9.43 27.21
CA GLN A 400 -21.80 8.16 27.78
C GLN A 400 -22.96 7.25 28.19
N ARG A 401 -24.01 7.79 28.81
CA ARG A 401 -25.22 7.02 29.18
C ARG A 401 -25.93 6.44 27.97
N ILE A 402 -26.10 7.23 26.91
CA ILE A 402 -26.72 6.78 25.65
C ILE A 402 -25.89 5.66 25.00
N ILE A 403 -24.57 5.84 24.92
CA ILE A 403 -23.65 4.82 24.38
C ILE A 403 -23.81 3.51 25.14
N VAL A 404 -23.78 3.54 26.48
CA VAL A 404 -23.90 2.33 27.33
C VAL A 404 -25.25 1.65 27.15
N ASP A 405 -26.34 2.41 27.02
CA ASP A 405 -27.66 1.85 26.82
C ASP A 405 -27.76 1.12 25.46
N GLU A 406 -27.23 1.71 24.39
CA GLU A 406 -27.24 1.11 23.05
C GLU A 406 -26.32 -0.12 22.92
N VAL A 407 -25.16 -0.13 23.56
CA VAL A 407 -24.18 -1.24 23.45
C VAL A 407 -24.30 -2.27 24.58
N ARG A 408 -25.30 -2.14 25.47
CA ARG A 408 -25.52 -3.02 26.63
C ARG A 408 -25.52 -4.50 26.26
N ASP A 409 -26.29 -4.87 25.25
CA ASP A 409 -26.43 -6.26 24.82
C ASP A 409 -25.11 -6.82 24.29
N GLN A 410 -24.30 -5.98 23.63
CA GLN A 410 -22.97 -6.36 23.15
C GLN A 410 -22.00 -6.56 24.32
N ILE A 411 -22.00 -5.68 25.33
CA ILE A 411 -21.18 -5.85 26.55
C ILE A 411 -21.48 -7.21 27.21
N PHE A 412 -22.76 -7.54 27.40
CA PHE A 412 -23.13 -8.82 27.99
C PHE A 412 -22.81 -10.02 27.08
N SER A 413 -22.97 -9.88 25.76
CA SER A 413 -22.56 -10.90 24.79
C SER A 413 -21.05 -11.21 24.91
N VAL A 414 -20.22 -10.17 25.02
CA VAL A 414 -18.76 -10.29 25.17
C VAL A 414 -18.38 -10.94 26.50
N MET A 415 -19.03 -10.55 27.59
CA MET A 415 -18.81 -11.16 28.91
C MET A 415 -19.21 -12.63 28.94
N ASN A 416 -20.35 -12.98 28.33
CA ASN A 416 -20.80 -14.36 28.21
C ASN A 416 -19.83 -15.21 27.38
N ARG A 417 -19.26 -14.66 26.28
CA ARG A 417 -18.20 -15.33 25.51
C ARG A 417 -16.94 -15.54 26.35
N ALA A 418 -16.50 -14.53 27.09
CA ALA A 418 -15.34 -14.64 27.97
C ALA A 418 -15.56 -15.71 29.06
N LYS A 419 -16.77 -15.82 29.59
CA LYS A 419 -17.15 -16.82 30.60
C LYS A 419 -17.27 -18.24 30.04
N ALA A 420 -17.71 -18.38 28.78
CA ALA A 420 -17.84 -19.67 28.11
C ALA A 420 -16.49 -20.31 27.71
N LEU A 421 -15.40 -19.52 27.69
CA LEU A 421 -14.06 -20.02 27.39
C LEU A 421 -13.43 -20.68 28.63
N ASP A 422 -13.14 -21.98 28.51
CA ASP A 422 -12.45 -22.73 29.55
C ASP A 422 -11.01 -22.22 29.77
N SER A 423 -10.66 -21.97 31.03
CA SER A 423 -9.35 -21.44 31.44
C SER A 423 -8.24 -22.49 31.53
N SER A 424 -8.52 -23.75 31.17
CA SER A 424 -7.56 -24.85 31.23
C SER A 424 -6.50 -24.79 30.11
N ASP A 425 -6.88 -24.30 28.94
CA ASP A 425 -5.98 -24.18 27.80
C ASP A 425 -5.34 -22.79 27.75
N VAL A 426 -4.01 -22.74 27.66
CA VAL A 426 -3.22 -21.50 27.60
C VAL A 426 -3.69 -20.58 26.46
N ASN A 427 -4.04 -21.14 25.30
CA ASN A 427 -4.56 -20.37 24.16
C ASN A 427 -5.94 -19.76 24.46
N ASN A 428 -6.83 -20.49 25.14
CA ASN A 428 -8.15 -19.99 25.51
C ASN A 428 -8.05 -18.92 26.60
N PHE A 429 -7.09 -19.06 27.54
CA PHE A 429 -6.77 -18.01 28.51
C PHE A 429 -6.33 -16.70 27.83
N TYR A 430 -5.43 -16.76 26.84
CA TYR A 430 -5.04 -15.56 26.09
C TYR A 430 -6.20 -14.94 25.31
N LYS A 431 -7.05 -15.76 24.67
CA LYS A 431 -8.24 -15.28 23.97
C LYS A 431 -9.20 -14.58 24.93
N LYS A 432 -9.47 -15.20 26.07
CA LYS A 432 -10.31 -14.64 27.14
C LYS A 432 -9.77 -13.31 27.64
N GLN A 433 -8.47 -13.25 27.95
CA GLN A 433 -7.81 -12.01 28.38
C GLN A 433 -7.90 -10.92 27.32
N ASN A 434 -7.71 -11.24 26.03
CA ASN A 434 -7.82 -10.28 24.94
C ASN A 434 -9.25 -9.72 24.81
N ILE A 435 -10.26 -10.58 24.89
CA ILE A 435 -11.67 -10.17 24.84
C ILE A 435 -11.99 -9.21 25.99
N LEU A 436 -11.61 -9.55 27.23
CA LEU A 436 -11.82 -8.69 28.39
C LEU A 436 -11.00 -7.40 28.31
N ASN A 437 -9.75 -7.45 27.84
CA ASN A 437 -8.93 -6.25 27.65
C ASN A 437 -9.55 -5.29 26.64
N ASN A 438 -10.11 -5.80 25.53
CA ASN A 438 -10.78 -4.98 24.54
C ASN A 438 -12.03 -4.29 25.13
N LEU A 439 -12.85 -5.03 25.90
CA LEU A 439 -14.00 -4.45 26.59
C LEU A 439 -13.55 -3.40 27.63
N ASN A 440 -12.51 -3.70 28.39
CA ASN A 440 -11.99 -2.81 29.43
C ASN A 440 -11.35 -1.53 28.85
N MET A 441 -10.85 -1.52 27.61
CA MET A 441 -10.45 -0.27 26.95
C MET A 441 -11.61 0.74 26.91
N PHE A 442 -12.84 0.28 26.73
CA PHE A 442 -14.03 1.13 26.73
C PHE A 442 -14.53 1.43 28.14
N LEU A 443 -14.64 0.42 29.01
CA LEU A 443 -15.18 0.60 30.36
C LEU A 443 -14.31 1.51 31.24
N VAL A 444 -12.99 1.45 31.11
CA VAL A 444 -12.06 2.27 31.88
C VAL A 444 -12.29 3.77 31.63
N VAL A 445 -12.65 4.16 30.40
CA VAL A 445 -12.99 5.55 30.06
C VAL A 445 -14.21 6.04 30.85
N MET A 446 -15.10 5.14 31.25
CA MET A 446 -16.29 5.43 32.05
C MET A 446 -16.06 5.25 33.56
N GLY A 447 -14.83 4.93 33.98
CA GLY A 447 -14.53 4.62 35.37
C GLY A 447 -15.05 3.26 35.82
N LEU A 448 -15.21 2.31 34.89
CA LEU A 448 -15.69 0.96 35.15
C LEU A 448 -14.63 -0.08 34.74
N VAL A 449 -14.67 -1.26 35.34
CA VAL A 449 -13.86 -2.41 34.94
C VAL A 449 -14.71 -3.66 34.98
N ALA A 450 -14.70 -4.45 33.91
CA ALA A 450 -15.33 -5.76 33.88
C ALA A 450 -14.32 -6.85 34.25
N ASP A 451 -14.72 -7.65 35.24
CA ASP A 451 -14.21 -8.99 35.46
C ASP A 451 -15.13 -10.02 34.80
N GLU A 452 -14.75 -11.30 34.83
CA GLU A 452 -15.51 -12.41 34.21
C GLU A 452 -16.96 -12.54 34.69
N ASN A 453 -17.26 -12.04 35.89
CA ASN A 453 -18.55 -12.23 36.55
C ASN A 453 -19.30 -10.92 36.83
N GLU A 454 -18.59 -9.80 36.96
CA GLU A 454 -19.15 -8.55 37.46
C GLU A 454 -18.46 -7.34 36.83
N ILE A 455 -19.21 -6.25 36.69
CA ILE A 455 -18.67 -4.92 36.36
C ILE A 455 -18.54 -4.15 37.65
N LYS A 456 -17.33 -3.71 37.98
CA LYS A 456 -16.98 -2.96 39.18
C LYS A 456 -16.62 -1.52 38.84
N GLU A 457 -16.73 -0.64 39.81
CA GLU A 457 -16.17 0.71 39.72
C GLU A 457 -14.65 0.63 39.75
N LEU A 458 -13.98 1.42 38.91
CA LEU A 458 -12.52 1.54 38.89
C LEU A 458 -12.08 2.21 40.20
N GLN A 459 -11.46 1.44 41.09
CA GLN A 459 -10.81 2.01 42.27
C GLN A 459 -9.59 2.82 41.82
N SER A 460 -9.57 4.12 42.15
CA SER A 460 -8.45 5.04 41.84
C SER A 460 -7.15 4.68 42.55
#